data_AF-A0A930TRZ6-F1
#
_entry.id   AF-A0A930TRZ6-F1
#
_cell.length_a   1.000
_cell.length_b   1.000
_cell.length_c   1.000
_cell.angle_alpha   90.00
_cell.angle_beta   90.00
_cell.angle_gamma   90.00
#
_symmetry.space_group_name_H-M   'P 1'
#
loop_
_entity.id
_entity.type
_entity.pdbx_description
1 polymer ?
#
loop_
_entity_poly.entity_id
_entity_poly.type
_entity_poly.pdbx_seq_one_letter_code
_entity_poly.pdbx_strand_id
1 'polypeptide(L)'
;MNTPTLYPTSTLAQSPSGNLPGAPKLWMTSTGVLAVLLIGLGVYGKLKFDKLAKEKRFEELKNRDLQKKLRLALQTISKMERNPDLIHSREFNLDYLRMRMDEDQFRFQIINQLKIKVKERISVALRAAPAGNTGVVGIAGSGGKQIDEIFDVEYRLHDQPKSETRVLFRVQIKMTKLPTQATSATVSQIVDCLEQFMSPEAEEDNWQPVIQNRIASLHWDQKAKPTPLLVLEQSNDGANVTYRTKRMVER
;
A
#
# COMPACT_ATOMS: atom_id res chain seq x y z
N MET A 1 -54.42 62.92 -82.23
CA MET A 1 -55.39 63.19 -81.14
C MET A 1 -55.26 62.07 -80.14
N ASN A 2 -54.77 62.42 -78.95
CA ASN A 2 -54.17 61.50 -77.99
C ASN A 2 -55.24 60.91 -77.07
N THR A 3 -55.34 59.58 -77.05
CA THR A 3 -56.09 58.82 -76.06
C THR A 3 -55.33 58.84 -74.73
N PRO A 4 -55.94 59.26 -73.61
CA PRO A 4 -55.26 59.21 -72.31
C PRO A 4 -55.21 57.76 -71.81
N THR A 5 -53.99 57.26 -71.65
CA THR A 5 -53.63 56.06 -70.90
C THR A 5 -53.98 56.24 -69.43
N LEU A 6 -54.93 55.46 -68.92
CA LEU A 6 -55.21 55.34 -67.50
C LEU A 6 -54.42 54.15 -66.93
N TYR A 7 -53.48 54.43 -66.04
CA TYR A 7 -52.73 53.43 -65.28
C TYR A 7 -53.62 52.87 -64.15
N PRO A 8 -53.75 51.55 -63.97
CA PRO A 8 -54.36 51.01 -62.76
C PRO A 8 -53.42 51.25 -61.56
N THR A 9 -53.94 51.94 -60.55
CA THR A 9 -53.30 52.25 -59.28
C THR A 9 -52.97 50.96 -58.51
N SER A 10 -51.69 50.77 -58.19
CA SER A 10 -51.20 49.71 -57.32
C SER A 10 -51.84 49.84 -55.93
N THR A 11 -52.72 48.90 -55.58
CA THR A 11 -53.24 48.74 -54.22
C THR A 11 -52.20 47.97 -53.43
N LEU A 12 -51.27 48.70 -52.81
CA LEU A 12 -50.48 48.19 -51.70
C LEU A 12 -51.45 47.64 -50.65
N ALA A 13 -51.35 46.34 -50.36
CA ALA A 13 -52.06 45.70 -49.29
C ALA A 13 -51.68 46.38 -47.96
N GLN A 14 -52.54 47.25 -47.45
CA GLN A 14 -52.45 47.74 -46.09
C GLN A 14 -52.78 46.58 -45.15
N SER A 15 -51.78 46.11 -44.41
CA SER A 15 -52.02 45.25 -43.25
C SER A 15 -52.83 46.04 -42.22
N PRO A 16 -53.94 45.52 -41.67
CA PRO A 16 -54.62 46.20 -40.59
C PRO A 16 -53.68 46.27 -39.38
N SER A 17 -53.41 47.49 -38.91
CA SER A 17 -52.78 47.77 -37.62
C SER A 17 -53.76 47.38 -36.51
N GLY A 18 -53.93 46.07 -36.31
CA GLY A 18 -54.67 45.51 -35.19
C GLY A 18 -53.77 45.52 -33.96
N ASN A 19 -53.93 46.54 -33.12
CA ASN A 19 -53.43 46.55 -31.77
C ASN A 19 -54.19 45.45 -30.98
N LEU A 20 -53.69 44.22 -30.99
CA LEU A 20 -54.21 43.16 -30.14
C LEU A 20 -53.69 43.37 -28.71
N PRO A 21 -54.57 43.49 -27.70
CA PRO A 21 -54.14 43.50 -26.31
C PRO A 21 -53.43 42.16 -26.02
N GLY A 22 -52.28 42.23 -25.34
CA GLY A 22 -51.37 41.11 -25.13
C GLY A 22 -52.05 39.87 -24.55
N ALA A 23 -52.40 38.92 -25.42
CA ALA A 23 -52.62 37.55 -25.01
C ALA A 23 -51.26 37.00 -24.56
N PRO A 24 -51.12 36.46 -23.33
CA PRO A 24 -49.88 35.81 -22.94
C PRO A 24 -49.63 34.71 -23.97
N LYS A 25 -48.44 34.69 -24.57
CA LYS A 25 -48.02 33.69 -25.56
C LYS A 25 -47.95 32.31 -24.89
N LEU A 26 -49.12 31.69 -24.64
CA LEU A 26 -49.29 30.43 -23.93
C LEU A 26 -48.44 29.29 -24.52
N TRP A 27 -48.28 29.31 -25.85
CA TRP A 27 -47.40 28.38 -26.56
C TRP A 27 -45.93 28.58 -26.18
N MET A 28 -45.47 29.83 -26.06
CA MET A 28 -44.09 30.17 -25.70
C MET A 28 -43.77 29.85 -24.24
N THR A 29 -44.75 30.04 -23.33
CA THR A 29 -44.62 29.59 -21.93
C THR A 29 -44.62 28.07 -21.83
N SER A 30 -45.46 27.37 -22.60
CA SER A 30 -45.50 25.91 -22.62
C SER A 30 -44.18 25.30 -23.12
N THR A 31 -43.58 25.87 -24.17
CA THR A 31 -42.27 25.41 -24.68
C THR A 31 -41.14 25.71 -23.72
N GLY A 32 -41.19 26.85 -23.02
CA GLY A 32 -40.20 27.21 -22.00
C GLY A 32 -40.21 26.26 -20.81
N VAL A 33 -41.39 25.94 -20.28
CA VAL A 33 -41.55 24.98 -19.17
C VAL A 33 -41.08 23.59 -19.58
N LEU A 34 -41.44 23.12 -20.78
CA LEU A 34 -40.98 21.84 -21.30
C LEU A 34 -39.46 21.78 -21.45
N ALA A 35 -38.83 22.85 -21.94
CA ALA A 35 -37.38 22.93 -22.08
C ALA A 35 -36.68 22.84 -20.71
N VAL A 36 -37.17 23.55 -19.69
CA VAL A 36 -36.63 23.48 -18.32
C VAL A 36 -36.82 22.08 -17.73
N LEU A 37 -37.97 21.45 -17.95
CA LEU A 37 -38.23 20.08 -17.50
C LEU A 37 -37.25 19.08 -18.13
N LEU A 38 -37.00 19.19 -19.45
CA LEU A 38 -36.05 18.34 -20.18
C LEU A 38 -34.62 18.53 -19.68
N ILE A 39 -34.19 19.77 -19.44
CA ILE A 39 -32.87 20.06 -18.86
C ILE A 39 -32.76 19.46 -17.45
N GLY A 40 -33.80 19.63 -16.62
CA GLY A 40 -33.84 19.05 -15.28
C GLY A 40 -33.75 17.52 -15.29
N LEU A 41 -34.52 16.87 -16.17
CA LEU A 41 -34.46 15.42 -16.40
C LEU A 41 -33.09 14.97 -16.91
N GLY A 42 -32.46 15.73 -17.82
CA GLY A 42 -31.14 15.44 -18.35
C GLY A 42 -30.05 15.50 -17.27
N VAL A 43 -30.06 16.54 -16.43
CA VAL A 43 -29.13 16.68 -15.31
C VAL A 43 -29.36 15.58 -14.27
N TYR A 44 -30.62 15.33 -13.89
CA TYR A 44 -30.96 14.26 -12.94
C TYR A 44 -30.55 12.88 -13.45
N GLY A 45 -30.81 12.60 -14.73
CA GLY A 45 -30.40 11.38 -15.41
C GLY A 45 -28.88 11.20 -15.35
N LYS A 46 -28.12 12.24 -15.72
CA LYS A 46 -26.65 12.21 -15.66
C LYS A 46 -26.13 11.89 -14.25
N LEU A 47 -26.66 12.56 -13.21
CA LEU A 47 -26.25 12.31 -11.83
C LEU A 47 -26.54 10.86 -11.38
N LYS A 48 -27.67 10.28 -11.82
CA LYS A 48 -28.01 8.87 -11.53
C LYS A 48 -27.09 7.90 -12.27
N PHE A 49 -26.82 8.15 -13.55
CA PHE A 49 -25.89 7.34 -14.34
C PHE A 49 -24.48 7.38 -13.76
N ASP A 50 -24.00 8.56 -13.34
CA ASP A 50 -22.68 8.70 -12.72
C ASP A 50 -22.61 7.94 -11.38
N LYS A 51 -23.68 7.94 -10.58
CA LYS A 51 -23.75 7.16 -9.34
C LYS A 51 -23.69 5.65 -9.62
N LEU A 52 -24.50 5.16 -10.54
CA LEU A 52 -24.53 3.75 -10.94
C LEU A 52 -23.20 3.29 -11.54
N ALA A 53 -22.55 4.14 -12.34
CA ALA A 53 -21.24 3.85 -12.91
C ALA A 53 -20.16 3.72 -11.83
N LYS A 54 -20.19 4.57 -10.79
CA LYS A 54 -19.27 4.47 -9.64
C LYS A 54 -19.51 3.20 -8.83
N GLU A 55 -20.76 2.87 -8.56
CA GLU A 55 -21.14 1.68 -7.80
C GLU A 55 -20.72 0.40 -8.54
N LYS A 56 -20.97 0.33 -9.85
CA LYS A 56 -20.51 -0.78 -10.70
C LYS A 56 -19.00 -0.95 -10.66
N ARG A 57 -18.22 0.14 -10.75
CA ARG A 57 -16.75 0.08 -10.65
C ARG A 57 -16.28 -0.43 -9.29
N PHE A 58 -16.95 -0.01 -8.21
CA PHE A 58 -16.62 -0.48 -6.87
C PHE A 58 -16.90 -1.98 -6.71
N GLU A 59 -18.03 -2.46 -7.22
CA GLU A 59 -18.36 -3.88 -7.25
C GLU A 59 -17.39 -4.69 -8.11
N GLU A 60 -16.99 -4.18 -9.28
CA GLU A 60 -15.98 -4.83 -10.15
C GLU A 60 -14.63 -4.95 -9.44
N LEU A 61 -14.17 -3.90 -8.76
CA LEU A 61 -12.92 -3.94 -7.98
C LEU A 61 -13.01 -4.95 -6.84
N LYS A 62 -14.13 -4.97 -6.13
CA LYS A 62 -14.39 -5.93 -5.04
C LYS A 62 -14.43 -7.36 -5.58
N ASN A 63 -15.06 -7.59 -6.73
CA ASN A 63 -15.13 -8.90 -7.37
C ASN A 63 -13.74 -9.37 -7.82
N ARG A 64 -12.94 -8.48 -8.41
CA ARG A 64 -11.56 -8.79 -8.80
C ARG A 64 -10.69 -9.16 -7.59
N ASP A 65 -10.83 -8.43 -6.49
CA ASP A 65 -10.13 -8.74 -5.23
C ASP A 65 -10.56 -10.11 -4.66
N LEU A 66 -11.87 -10.38 -4.63
CA LEU A 66 -12.41 -11.68 -4.23
C LEU A 66 -11.90 -12.83 -5.11
N GLN A 67 -11.82 -12.63 -6.42
CA GLN A 67 -11.27 -13.62 -7.35
C GLN A 67 -9.79 -13.90 -7.11
N LYS A 68 -8.99 -12.86 -6.80
CA LYS A 68 -7.57 -13.04 -6.43
C LYS A 68 -7.44 -13.89 -5.16
N LYS A 69 -8.23 -13.56 -4.12
CA LYS A 69 -8.26 -14.31 -2.85
C LYS A 69 -8.67 -15.75 -3.06
N LEU A 70 -9.72 -15.99 -3.86
CA LEU A 70 -10.17 -17.33 -4.20
C LEU A 70 -9.09 -18.13 -4.95
N ARG A 71 -8.42 -17.52 -5.94
CA ARG A 71 -7.35 -18.16 -6.69
C ARG A 71 -6.18 -18.56 -5.79
N LEU A 72 -5.79 -17.67 -4.88
CA LEU A 72 -4.73 -17.94 -3.91
C LEU A 72 -5.12 -19.09 -2.97
N ALA A 73 -6.36 -19.07 -2.44
CA ALA A 73 -6.88 -20.15 -1.60
C ALA A 73 -6.94 -21.50 -2.33
N LEU A 74 -7.42 -21.53 -3.59
CA LEU A 74 -7.46 -22.74 -4.40
C LEU A 74 -6.05 -23.27 -4.72
N GLN A 75 -5.09 -22.39 -4.97
CA GLN A 75 -3.70 -22.78 -5.18
C GLN A 75 -3.12 -23.39 -3.91
N THR A 76 -3.40 -22.83 -2.74
CA THR A 76 -3.01 -23.40 -1.45
C THR A 76 -3.66 -24.77 -1.23
N ILE A 77 -4.97 -24.91 -1.44
CA ILE A 77 -5.67 -26.19 -1.30
C ILE A 77 -5.12 -27.25 -2.27
N SER A 78 -4.87 -26.90 -3.53
CA SER A 78 -4.31 -27.83 -4.52
C SER A 78 -2.88 -28.28 -4.16
N LYS A 79 -2.07 -27.37 -3.58
CA LYS A 79 -0.75 -27.74 -3.03
C LYS A 79 -0.90 -28.70 -1.84
N MET A 80 -1.90 -28.51 -0.99
CA MET A 80 -2.21 -29.39 0.15
C MET A 80 -2.72 -30.77 -0.28
N GLU A 81 -3.53 -30.84 -1.35
CA GLU A 81 -4.02 -32.11 -1.91
C GLU A 81 -2.89 -32.94 -2.53
N ARG A 82 -1.92 -32.29 -3.18
CA ARG A 82 -0.76 -32.98 -3.75
C ARG A 82 0.22 -33.51 -2.71
N ASN A 83 0.37 -32.81 -1.58
CA ASN A 83 1.28 -33.20 -0.50
C ASN A 83 0.58 -33.06 0.86
N PRO A 84 -0.06 -34.11 1.40
CA PRO A 84 -0.77 -34.03 2.68
C PRO A 84 0.16 -33.77 3.87
N ASP A 85 1.46 -34.01 3.75
CA ASP A 85 2.48 -33.67 4.76
C ASP A 85 2.72 -32.14 4.86
N LEU A 86 2.38 -31.38 3.80
CA LEU A 86 2.43 -29.92 3.82
C LEU A 86 1.33 -29.28 4.69
N ILE A 87 0.31 -30.03 5.10
CA ILE A 87 -0.76 -29.54 5.98
C ILE A 87 -0.23 -29.22 7.38
N HIS A 88 0.87 -29.87 7.78
CA HIS A 88 1.58 -29.60 9.04
C HIS A 88 2.89 -28.86 8.83
N SER A 89 3.19 -28.44 7.59
CA SER A 89 4.48 -27.84 7.27
C SER A 89 4.52 -26.33 7.55
N ARG A 90 5.73 -25.88 7.83
CA ARG A 90 6.11 -24.47 8.00
C ARG A 90 5.71 -23.58 6.82
N GLU A 91 5.69 -24.13 5.61
CA GLU A 91 5.31 -23.39 4.39
C GLU A 91 3.86 -22.91 4.47
N PHE A 92 2.96 -23.71 5.06
CA PHE A 92 1.58 -23.30 5.28
C PHE A 92 1.48 -22.09 6.22
N ASN A 93 2.25 -22.05 7.30
CA ASN A 93 2.25 -20.92 8.23
C ASN A 93 2.82 -19.64 7.60
N LEU A 94 3.88 -19.77 6.79
CA LEU A 94 4.48 -18.62 6.08
C LEU A 94 3.57 -18.12 4.95
N ASP A 95 2.94 -19.00 4.19
CA ASP A 95 1.98 -18.63 3.15
C ASP A 95 0.70 -18.02 3.75
N TYR A 96 0.24 -18.53 4.89
CA TYR A 96 -0.84 -17.90 5.66
C TYR A 96 -0.43 -16.51 6.16
N LEU A 97 0.77 -16.36 6.70
CA LEU A 97 1.28 -15.07 7.14
C LEU A 97 1.34 -14.09 5.96
N ARG A 98 1.86 -14.50 4.79
CA ARG A 98 1.88 -13.68 3.58
C ARG A 98 0.48 -13.24 3.15
N MET A 99 -0.48 -14.18 3.09
CA MET A 99 -1.87 -13.86 2.77
C MET A 99 -2.48 -12.88 3.80
N ARG A 100 -2.14 -13.03 5.08
CA ARG A 100 -2.65 -12.16 6.15
C ARG A 100 -1.98 -10.78 6.12
N MET A 101 -0.72 -10.67 5.68
CA MET A 101 0.01 -9.41 5.52
C MET A 101 -0.50 -8.56 4.36
N ASP A 102 -1.30 -9.13 3.45
CA ASP A 102 -2.06 -8.39 2.44
C ASP A 102 -3.20 -7.55 3.05
N GLU A 103 -3.65 -7.87 4.27
CA GLU A 103 -4.66 -7.06 4.97
C GLU A 103 -4.03 -5.85 5.68
N ASP A 104 -4.50 -4.64 5.35
CA ASP A 104 -3.97 -3.38 5.87
C ASP A 104 -3.95 -3.28 7.40
N GLN A 105 -5.03 -3.70 8.06
CA GLN A 105 -5.14 -3.63 9.53
C GLN A 105 -4.15 -4.56 10.21
N PHE A 106 -4.03 -5.80 9.72
CA PHE A 106 -3.08 -6.77 10.24
C PHE A 106 -1.64 -6.31 10.02
N ARG A 107 -1.31 -5.91 8.79
CA ARG A 107 0.00 -5.39 8.41
C ARG A 107 0.42 -4.21 9.30
N PHE A 108 -0.47 -3.24 9.49
CA PHE A 108 -0.19 -2.06 10.31
C PHE A 108 0.11 -2.43 11.77
N GLN A 109 -0.67 -3.35 12.37
CA GLN A 109 -0.45 -3.79 13.75
C GLN A 109 0.90 -4.50 13.91
N ILE A 110 1.25 -5.40 12.98
CA ILE A 110 2.51 -6.15 13.02
C ILE A 110 3.70 -5.21 12.81
N ILE A 111 3.66 -4.32 11.82
CA ILE A 111 4.73 -3.34 11.57
C ILE A 111 4.91 -2.41 12.77
N ASN A 112 3.82 -1.95 13.39
CA ASN A 112 3.91 -1.09 14.57
C ASN A 112 4.50 -1.82 15.79
N GLN A 113 4.05 -3.05 16.05
CA GLN A 113 4.63 -3.88 17.11
C GLN A 113 6.12 -4.10 16.87
N LEU A 114 6.51 -4.36 15.63
CA LEU A 114 7.90 -4.52 15.24
C LEU A 114 8.72 -3.24 15.48
N LYS A 115 8.20 -2.08 15.06
CA LYS A 115 8.81 -0.75 15.31
C LYS A 115 9.09 -0.53 16.80
N ILE A 116 8.14 -0.86 17.65
CA ILE A 116 8.27 -0.75 19.11
C ILE A 116 9.32 -1.74 19.64
N LYS A 117 9.19 -3.04 19.32
CA LYS A 117 10.10 -4.08 19.84
C LYS A 117 11.54 -3.88 19.37
N VAL A 118 11.76 -3.50 18.11
CA VAL A 118 13.10 -3.16 17.59
C VAL A 118 13.65 -1.92 18.31
N LYS A 119 12.85 -0.85 18.45
CA LYS A 119 13.31 0.35 19.16
C LYS A 119 13.68 0.04 20.60
N GLU A 120 12.91 -0.76 21.33
CA GLU A 120 13.19 -1.08 22.72
C GLU A 120 14.40 -2.01 22.88
N ARG A 121 14.40 -3.15 22.18
CA ARG A 121 15.44 -4.18 22.33
C ARG A 121 16.77 -3.75 21.70
N ILE A 122 16.72 -3.25 20.47
CA ILE A 122 17.92 -2.88 19.73
C ILE A 122 18.49 -1.54 20.22
N SER A 123 17.69 -0.55 20.65
CA SER A 123 18.28 0.68 21.22
C SER A 123 18.99 0.42 22.55
N VAL A 124 18.49 -0.53 23.37
CA VAL A 124 19.17 -0.96 24.60
C VAL A 124 20.44 -1.72 24.26
N ALA A 125 20.39 -2.67 23.33
CA ALA A 125 21.56 -3.41 22.88
C ALA A 125 22.63 -2.51 22.21
N LEU A 126 22.21 -1.46 21.50
CA LEU A 126 23.10 -0.49 20.85
C LEU A 126 23.59 0.62 21.80
N ARG A 127 23.00 0.81 22.99
CA ARG A 127 23.50 1.82 23.94
C ARG A 127 24.89 1.41 24.41
N ALA A 128 25.83 2.36 24.42
CA ALA A 128 27.12 2.15 25.04
C ALA A 128 26.88 1.82 26.51
N ALA A 129 27.30 0.63 26.96
CA ALA A 129 27.46 0.44 28.39
C ALA A 129 28.49 1.48 28.86
N PRO A 130 28.28 2.17 30.00
CA PRO A 130 29.35 2.96 30.59
C PRO A 130 30.56 2.03 30.76
N ALA A 131 31.74 2.54 30.46
CA ALA A 131 33.03 1.85 30.57
C ALA A 131 33.31 1.46 32.04
N GLY A 132 32.61 0.44 32.52
CA GLY A 132 32.62 0.05 33.92
C GLY A 132 31.73 -1.17 34.10
N ASN A 133 32.31 -2.35 33.91
CA ASN A 133 32.30 -3.44 34.88
C ASN A 133 32.62 -4.80 34.23
N THR A 134 33.81 -4.94 33.64
CA THR A 134 34.55 -6.21 33.58
C THR A 134 35.99 -5.85 33.24
N GLY A 135 36.85 -5.93 34.25
CA GLY A 135 38.27 -5.65 34.10
C GLY A 135 38.96 -6.70 33.24
N VAL A 136 39.50 -6.27 32.11
CA VAL A 136 40.83 -6.66 31.62
C VAL A 136 41.40 -5.43 30.93
N VAL A 137 42.27 -4.72 31.65
CA VAL A 137 43.14 -3.67 31.10
C VAL A 137 44.18 -4.39 30.25
N GLY A 138 44.17 -4.23 28.93
CA GLY A 138 45.30 -4.71 28.10
C GLY A 138 45.06 -5.00 26.63
N ILE A 139 43.83 -5.04 26.11
CA ILE A 139 43.59 -5.18 24.67
C ILE A 139 42.63 -4.09 24.23
N ALA A 140 43.13 -3.16 23.42
CA ALA A 140 42.31 -2.18 22.71
C ALA A 140 41.34 -2.93 21.79
N GLY A 141 40.13 -3.20 22.31
CA GLY A 141 39.03 -3.76 21.54
C GLY A 141 38.45 -2.69 20.61
N SER A 142 39.11 -2.46 19.48
CA SER A 142 38.53 -1.78 18.31
C SER A 142 37.53 -2.68 17.55
N GLY A 143 37.14 -3.82 18.14
CA GLY A 143 36.12 -4.72 17.62
C GLY A 143 34.72 -4.18 17.93
N GLY A 144 33.92 -3.96 16.89
CA GLY A 144 32.52 -3.55 17.03
C GLY A 144 31.73 -4.50 17.94
N LYS A 145 30.72 -3.97 18.64
CA LYS A 145 29.87 -4.76 19.55
C LYS A 145 28.98 -5.69 18.73
N GLN A 146 29.12 -6.99 18.90
CA GLN A 146 28.19 -7.97 18.33
C GLN A 146 26.88 -7.92 19.11
N ILE A 147 25.77 -7.95 18.37
CA ILE A 147 24.40 -7.89 18.87
C ILE A 147 23.72 -9.12 18.28
N ASP A 148 23.24 -9.98 19.16
CA ASP A 148 22.37 -11.11 18.84
C ASP A 148 21.15 -10.99 19.75
N GLU A 149 20.07 -10.46 19.20
CA GLU A 149 18.84 -10.20 19.94
C GLU A 149 17.68 -10.95 19.30
N ILE A 150 16.87 -11.60 20.14
CA ILE A 150 15.73 -12.41 19.73
C ILE A 150 14.49 -11.88 20.42
N PHE A 151 13.42 -11.64 19.65
CA PHE A 151 12.14 -11.26 20.21
C PHE A 151 10.96 -11.87 19.44
N ASP A 152 9.86 -12.06 20.15
CA ASP A 152 8.65 -12.67 19.60
C ASP A 152 7.72 -11.60 19.03
N VAL A 153 7.03 -11.90 17.94
CA VAL A 153 5.94 -11.08 17.37
C VAL A 153 4.64 -11.78 17.71
N GLU A 154 3.76 -11.07 18.39
CA GLU A 154 2.58 -11.61 19.05
C GLU A 154 1.31 -11.00 18.46
N TYR A 155 0.28 -11.83 18.29
CA TYR A 155 -1.01 -11.39 17.78
C TYR A 155 -2.17 -11.91 18.62
N ARG A 156 -3.18 -11.05 18.76
CA ARG A 156 -4.42 -11.36 19.47
C ARG A 156 -5.51 -11.59 18.43
N LEU A 157 -6.04 -12.81 18.37
CA LEU A 157 -6.92 -13.24 17.28
C LEU A 157 -8.28 -12.53 17.27
N HIS A 158 -8.72 -11.91 18.38
CA HIS A 158 -9.93 -11.08 18.47
C HIS A 158 -9.89 -10.13 19.68
N ASP A 159 -10.63 -9.03 19.62
CA ASP A 159 -10.85 -8.08 20.72
C ASP A 159 -11.91 -8.60 21.72
N GLN A 160 -11.81 -9.88 22.08
CA GLN A 160 -12.62 -10.51 23.11
C GLN A 160 -11.82 -10.60 24.41
N PRO A 161 -12.46 -10.43 25.58
CA PRO A 161 -11.76 -10.38 26.88
C PRO A 161 -11.03 -11.69 27.27
N LYS A 162 -11.25 -12.79 26.53
CA LYS A 162 -10.58 -14.08 26.70
C LYS A 162 -9.65 -14.47 25.54
N SER A 163 -9.30 -13.56 24.64
CA SER A 163 -8.38 -13.88 23.55
C SER A 163 -6.95 -14.07 24.07
N GLU A 164 -6.44 -15.28 23.91
CA GLU A 164 -5.05 -15.63 24.18
C GLU A 164 -4.13 -14.94 23.17
N THR A 165 -3.11 -14.26 23.68
CA THR A 165 -2.03 -13.75 22.85
C THR A 165 -1.19 -14.93 22.37
N ARG A 166 -1.03 -15.07 21.05
CA ARG A 166 -0.23 -16.15 20.45
C ARG A 166 0.96 -15.57 19.71
N VAL A 167 2.09 -16.28 19.76
CA VAL A 167 3.29 -15.92 19.00
C VAL A 167 3.08 -16.32 17.54
N LEU A 168 3.14 -15.34 16.63
CA LEU A 168 3.07 -15.57 15.18
C LEU A 168 4.41 -16.06 14.64
N PHE A 169 5.45 -15.28 14.91
CA PHE A 169 6.81 -15.56 14.46
C PHE A 169 7.81 -14.89 15.40
N ARG A 170 9.06 -15.33 15.33
CA ARG A 170 10.18 -14.79 16.10
C ARG A 170 11.12 -14.06 15.16
N VAL A 171 11.75 -12.98 15.62
CA VAL A 171 12.76 -12.24 14.86
C VAL A 171 14.08 -12.32 15.62
N GLN A 172 15.14 -12.70 14.91
CA GLN A 172 16.51 -12.70 15.39
C GLN A 172 17.33 -11.71 14.58
N ILE A 173 17.99 -10.78 15.27
CA ILE A 173 18.85 -9.76 14.66
C ILE A 173 20.29 -10.02 15.09
N LYS A 174 21.12 -10.40 14.12
CA LYS A 174 22.57 -10.59 14.28
C LYS A 174 23.32 -9.50 13.53
N MET A 175 23.96 -8.60 14.27
CA MET A 175 24.72 -7.51 13.68
C MET A 175 25.92 -7.09 14.51
N THR A 176 26.87 -6.38 13.89
CA THR A 176 28.03 -5.83 14.59
C THR A 176 27.98 -4.32 14.52
N LYS A 177 27.77 -3.65 15.67
CA LYS A 177 27.73 -2.20 15.75
C LYS A 177 29.11 -1.60 15.56
N LEU A 178 29.25 -0.75 14.55
CA LEU A 178 30.40 0.16 14.42
C LEU A 178 30.21 1.42 15.29
N PRO A 179 31.24 1.88 16.03
CA PRO A 179 31.14 3.04 16.94
C PRO A 179 30.77 4.36 16.27
N THR A 180 30.99 4.49 14.96
CA THR A 180 30.88 5.72 14.19
C THR A 180 29.46 6.07 13.75
N GLN A 181 28.50 5.16 13.86
CA GLN A 181 27.12 5.39 13.39
C GLN A 181 26.15 5.72 14.54
N ALA A 182 25.26 6.70 14.31
CA ALA A 182 24.20 7.05 15.24
C ALA A 182 23.23 5.87 15.45
N THR A 183 22.99 5.51 16.71
CA THR A 183 22.09 4.41 17.12
C THR A 183 20.67 4.56 16.53
N SER A 184 20.14 5.77 16.45
CA SER A 184 18.81 6.04 15.89
C SER A 184 18.72 5.74 14.39
N ALA A 185 19.76 6.08 13.63
CA ALA A 185 19.82 5.82 12.20
C ALA A 185 19.89 4.31 11.92
N THR A 186 20.67 3.57 12.71
CA THR A 186 20.72 2.10 12.61
C THR A 186 19.37 1.46 12.90
N VAL A 187 18.67 1.92 13.95
CA VAL A 187 17.33 1.39 14.31
C VAL A 187 16.32 1.65 13.20
N SER A 188 16.32 2.84 12.59
CA SER A 188 15.46 3.16 11.45
C SER A 188 15.76 2.24 10.27
N GLN A 189 17.04 2.07 9.90
CA GLN A 189 17.44 1.19 8.79
C GLN A 189 16.97 -0.26 8.99
N ILE A 190 17.03 -0.78 10.23
CA ILE A 190 16.52 -2.12 10.56
C ILE A 190 15.00 -2.19 10.38
N VAL A 191 14.28 -1.19 10.90
CA VAL A 191 12.82 -1.12 10.77
C VAL A 191 12.40 -1.06 9.31
N ASP A 192 13.00 -0.17 8.54
CA ASP A 192 12.70 0.04 7.12
C ASP A 192 13.01 -1.24 6.33
N CYS A 193 14.10 -1.92 6.68
CA CYS A 193 14.46 -3.19 6.07
C CYS A 193 13.41 -4.29 6.33
N LEU A 194 12.97 -4.43 7.57
CA LEU A 194 11.99 -5.45 7.93
C LEU A 194 10.59 -5.11 7.36
N GLU A 195 10.24 -3.83 7.29
CA GLU A 195 9.00 -3.35 6.67
C GLU A 195 8.97 -3.67 5.17
N GLN A 196 10.06 -3.38 4.46
CA GLN A 196 10.17 -3.68 3.03
C GLN A 196 10.07 -5.19 2.75
N PHE A 197 10.74 -6.02 3.55
CA PHE A 197 10.71 -7.48 3.38
C PHE A 197 9.34 -8.11 3.67
N MET A 198 8.60 -7.49 4.59
CA MET A 198 7.26 -7.94 4.95
C MET A 198 6.16 -7.37 4.03
N SER A 199 6.51 -6.52 3.07
CA SER A 199 5.57 -5.96 2.11
C SER A 199 5.13 -7.03 1.10
N PRO A 200 3.82 -7.18 0.82
CA PRO A 200 3.31 -8.13 -0.18
C PRO A 200 3.76 -7.78 -1.61
N GLU A 201 4.25 -6.56 -1.84
CA GLU A 201 4.74 -6.07 -3.13
C GLU A 201 6.24 -6.33 -3.37
N ALA A 202 6.94 -6.94 -2.41
CA ALA A 202 8.35 -7.27 -2.55
C ALA A 202 8.55 -8.50 -3.46
N GLU A 203 8.26 -8.35 -4.75
CA GLU A 203 8.63 -9.28 -5.83
C GLU A 203 10.12 -9.16 -6.23
N GLU A 204 10.95 -8.53 -5.40
CA GLU A 204 12.39 -8.43 -5.66
C GLU A 204 13.12 -9.63 -5.03
N ASP A 205 13.16 -10.75 -5.75
CA ASP A 205 14.00 -11.94 -5.44
C ASP A 205 15.50 -11.59 -5.24
N ASN A 206 15.92 -10.36 -5.57
CA ASN A 206 17.30 -9.88 -5.49
C ASN A 206 17.48 -8.65 -4.58
N TRP A 207 16.49 -8.28 -3.76
CA TRP A 207 16.63 -7.12 -2.89
C TRP A 207 17.64 -7.41 -1.76
N GLN A 208 18.73 -6.66 -1.74
CA GLN A 208 19.78 -6.77 -0.72
C GLN A 208 19.78 -5.52 0.16
N PRO A 209 19.21 -5.58 1.38
CA PRO A 209 19.21 -4.45 2.28
C PRO A 209 20.62 -4.09 2.73
N VAL A 210 20.85 -2.81 2.99
CA VAL A 210 22.13 -2.29 3.49
C VAL A 210 21.92 -1.65 4.85
N ILE A 211 22.61 -2.17 5.87
CA ILE A 211 22.57 -1.67 7.24
C ILE A 211 23.99 -1.27 7.64
N GLN A 212 24.16 -0.01 8.05
CA GLN A 212 25.48 0.57 8.34
C GLN A 212 26.49 0.46 7.18
N ASN A 213 26.03 0.63 5.93
CA ASN A 213 26.86 0.47 4.72
C ASN A 213 27.45 -0.94 4.54
N ARG A 214 26.86 -1.96 5.17
CA ARG A 214 27.16 -3.38 4.96
C ARG A 214 25.92 -4.10 4.46
N ILE A 215 26.12 -5.09 3.60
CA ILE A 215 25.04 -5.92 3.08
C ILE A 215 24.45 -6.73 4.24
N ALA A 216 23.13 -6.68 4.38
CA ALA A 216 22.35 -7.51 5.28
C ALA A 216 21.58 -8.55 4.47
N SER A 217 21.47 -9.75 5.02
CA SER A 217 20.63 -10.82 4.49
C SER A 217 19.46 -11.02 5.43
N LEU A 218 18.27 -11.19 4.85
CA LEU A 218 17.04 -11.42 5.60
C LEU A 218 16.38 -12.67 5.05
N HIS A 219 16.19 -13.67 5.91
CA HIS A 219 15.62 -14.95 5.50
C HIS A 219 14.85 -15.61 6.63
N TRP A 220 13.88 -16.44 6.26
CA TRP A 220 13.17 -17.29 7.21
C TRP A 220 14.02 -18.55 7.49
N ASP A 221 14.40 -18.78 8.74
CA ASP A 221 15.12 -19.99 9.16
C ASP A 221 14.19 -21.20 9.12
N GLN A 222 14.58 -22.16 8.27
CA GLN A 222 13.85 -23.39 8.00
C GLN A 222 14.26 -24.55 8.93
N LYS A 223 15.10 -24.33 9.95
CA LYS A 223 15.52 -25.38 10.90
C LYS A 223 14.84 -25.27 12.27
N ALA A 224 14.27 -24.12 12.64
CA ALA A 224 13.59 -23.92 13.92
C ALA A 224 12.22 -24.65 14.01
N LYS A 225 11.92 -25.24 15.18
CA LYS A 225 10.63 -25.91 15.53
C LYS A 225 9.61 -24.88 16.07
N PRO A 226 8.33 -25.28 16.26
CA PRO A 226 7.18 -25.02 15.38
C PRO A 226 6.93 -23.55 14.97
N THR A 227 7.58 -22.57 15.59
CA THR A 227 7.38 -21.14 15.33
C THR A 227 8.36 -20.66 14.25
N PRO A 228 7.90 -19.98 13.18
CA PRO A 228 8.79 -19.45 12.16
C PRO A 228 9.73 -18.39 12.76
N LEU A 229 11.01 -18.45 12.36
CA LEU A 229 12.06 -17.53 12.81
C LEU A 229 12.55 -16.71 11.61
N LEU A 230 12.47 -15.39 11.70
CA LEU A 230 13.02 -14.44 10.75
C LEU A 230 14.41 -14.03 11.21
N VAL A 231 15.43 -14.30 10.40
CA VAL A 231 16.83 -14.01 10.72
C VAL A 231 17.32 -12.85 9.87
N LEU A 232 17.74 -11.77 10.53
CA LEU A 232 18.43 -10.64 9.94
C LEU A 232 19.92 -10.74 10.28
N GLU A 233 20.75 -11.05 9.29
CA GLU A 233 22.20 -11.23 9.44
C GLU A 233 22.97 -10.19 8.64
N GLN A 234 23.78 -9.38 9.32
CA GLN A 234 24.70 -8.45 8.68
C GLN A 234 25.98 -9.18 8.26
N SER A 235 26.32 -9.14 6.96
CA SER A 235 27.57 -9.70 6.47
C SER A 235 28.76 -8.86 6.95
N ASN A 236 29.81 -9.54 7.43
CA ASN A 236 31.08 -8.90 7.78
C ASN A 236 31.97 -8.62 6.56
N ASP A 237 31.61 -9.14 5.37
CA ASP A 237 32.44 -9.11 4.16
C ASP A 237 32.29 -7.81 3.33
N GLY A 238 31.47 -6.87 3.80
CA GLY A 238 31.10 -5.65 3.06
C GLY A 238 32.03 -4.44 3.21
N ALA A 239 33.15 -4.54 3.94
CA ALA A 239 34.04 -3.38 4.14
C ALA A 239 34.79 -2.94 2.87
N ASN A 240 34.77 -3.76 1.80
CA ASN A 240 35.58 -3.56 0.58
C ASN A 240 34.78 -3.46 -0.72
N VAL A 241 33.47 -3.18 -0.69
CA VAL A 241 32.74 -2.90 -1.94
C VAL A 241 32.77 -1.39 -2.21
N THR A 242 33.81 -0.94 -2.90
CA THR A 242 33.85 0.39 -3.51
C THR A 242 32.82 0.45 -4.63
N TYR A 243 31.75 1.23 -4.44
CA TYR A 243 30.79 1.51 -5.51
C TYR A 243 31.49 2.24 -6.66
N ARG A 244 31.71 1.55 -7.78
CA ARG A 244 32.15 2.16 -9.04
C ARG A 244 30.96 2.89 -9.64
N THR A 245 30.83 4.18 -9.37
CA THR A 245 29.86 5.05 -10.06
C THR A 245 30.25 5.13 -11.54
N LYS A 246 29.50 4.45 -12.42
CA LYS A 246 29.54 4.76 -13.86
C LYS A 246 28.88 6.12 -14.05
N ARG A 247 29.68 7.20 -14.09
CA ARG A 247 29.25 8.42 -14.79
C ARG A 247 29.10 8.04 -16.26
N MET A 248 27.86 7.95 -16.73
CA MET A 248 27.60 8.10 -18.17
C MET A 248 28.06 9.50 -18.55
N VAL A 249 29.16 9.57 -19.30
CA VAL A 249 29.53 10.77 -20.03
C VAL A 249 28.65 10.78 -21.27
N GLU A 250 27.66 11.65 -21.27
CA GLU A 250 26.88 12.01 -22.45
C GLU A 250 27.83 12.73 -23.42
N ARG A 251 27.90 12.27 -24.67
CA ARG A 251 28.66 12.88 -25.76
C ARG A 251 27.72 13.13 -26.91
#